data_AF-A0A7Y2XLF4-F1
#
_entry.id   AF-A0A7Y2XLF4-F1
#
_cell.length_a   1.000
_cell.length_b   1.000
_cell.length_c   1.000
_cell.angle_alpha   90.00
_cell.angle_beta   90.00
_cell.angle_gamma   90.00
#
_symmetry.space_group_name_H-M   'P 1'
#
loop_
_entity.id
_entity.type
_entity.pdbx_description
1 polymer ?
#
loop_
_entity_poly.entity_id
_entity_poly.type
_entity_poly.pdbx_seq_one_letter_code
_entity_poly.pdbx_strand_id
1 'polypeptide(L)'
;MKHQTTTNAPGTLRIEEQNMQSKTFVKRSLAASLTLALAASVSTTAQAIEFSSGELSGSFDTTISYGALWRAEDIDPDNVGKAYLSPDVAWPISNAEQRTLPGRWSVNNDDGNRNYPDAGDIVAHTVKFTSELDLRWRNFGAFTRFTGFYDFENSDQDFLPKVAEERVGKDIRLLDAYVWGSHELGGKFFDWRVGRQVVSWGESTFIQGGLNIINPVDVSRLRVAGAELKEAFEGVNMLWGSLELTPSLSLEAVYLLEHREIIPDPDGTYFSTNDIGTPGGSYVMLGFGIPDQPVINPDLFDEVCTNGNFAASDQNLPLPLIAAGCGNAVGRSADRFPSDSGQYGAALRWFVEDWNATEFGFYFLNYHSRLPVLSGQAVTTLAPQSATYWTEYPEDINLYGISFNSNVGTWALSGEVTYRPKAPLQADDVELLFGALTPLNPLLPAPAVRLKSQLRGSGENGWFLPGETVQGWVEHKSWQAQTTITKLFGPNNFLGADQIAFVTEVGFNYVDDLPDK
;
A
#
# COMPACT_ATOMS: atom_id res chain seq x y z
N MET A 1 13.92 50.09 -59.55
CA MET A 1 12.74 49.51 -60.23
C MET A 1 12.10 48.53 -59.26
N LYS A 2 10.80 48.69 -58.90
CA LYS A 2 9.88 47.70 -58.26
C LYS A 2 10.39 46.94 -56.98
N HIS A 3 9.60 46.66 -55.95
CA HIS A 3 8.18 46.89 -55.64
C HIS A 3 7.99 47.05 -54.10
N GLN A 4 6.76 47.32 -53.66
CA GLN A 4 6.27 47.20 -52.27
C GLN A 4 6.07 45.68 -51.93
N THR A 5 5.72 45.20 -50.72
CA THR A 5 4.67 45.66 -49.78
C THR A 5 4.88 45.08 -48.36
N THR A 6 4.21 45.64 -47.35
CA THR A 6 4.04 45.16 -45.95
C THR A 6 2.94 44.06 -45.86
N THR A 7 2.61 43.39 -44.73
CA THR A 7 2.81 43.59 -43.27
C THR A 7 3.57 42.38 -42.64
N ASN A 8 3.46 41.86 -41.39
CA ASN A 8 2.52 42.01 -40.26
C ASN A 8 3.18 41.74 -38.87
N ALA A 9 2.41 41.75 -37.77
CA ALA A 9 2.89 41.82 -36.38
C ALA A 9 2.99 40.47 -35.61
N PRO A 10 3.84 40.39 -34.56
CA PRO A 10 3.81 39.34 -33.54
C PRO A 10 2.84 39.69 -32.39
N GLY A 11 2.04 38.72 -31.91
CA GLY A 11 1.02 39.01 -30.89
C GLY A 11 0.48 37.84 -30.05
N THR A 12 0.99 36.61 -30.20
CA THR A 12 0.43 35.40 -29.57
C THR A 12 1.08 34.99 -28.25
N LEU A 13 2.41 34.90 -28.18
CA LEU A 13 3.15 34.33 -27.03
C LEU A 13 2.79 34.94 -25.67
N ARG A 14 2.46 36.24 -25.65
CA ARG A 14 2.19 36.98 -24.40
C ARG A 14 0.85 36.66 -23.73
N ILE A 15 -0.06 35.97 -24.42
CA ILE A 15 -1.39 35.63 -23.91
C ILE A 15 -1.36 34.28 -23.17
N GLU A 16 -0.51 33.35 -23.61
CA GLU A 16 -0.39 32.02 -22.98
C GLU A 16 0.35 32.10 -21.65
N GLU A 17 1.45 32.85 -21.56
CA GLU A 17 2.12 33.15 -20.27
C GLU A 17 1.15 33.81 -19.27
N GLN A 18 0.34 34.78 -19.73
CA GLN A 18 -0.63 35.46 -18.87
C GLN A 18 -1.77 34.55 -18.43
N ASN A 19 -2.28 33.67 -19.31
CA ASN A 19 -3.29 32.68 -18.93
C ASN A 19 -2.72 31.62 -17.96
N MET A 20 -1.46 31.21 -18.14
CA MET A 20 -0.80 30.25 -17.27
C MET A 20 -0.54 30.83 -15.88
N GLN A 21 0.09 32.01 -15.79
CA GLN A 21 0.26 32.69 -14.49
C GLN A 21 -1.07 33.06 -13.84
N SER A 22 -2.10 33.44 -14.62
CA SER A 22 -3.46 33.66 -14.10
C SER A 22 -4.03 32.39 -13.47
N LYS A 23 -3.97 31.24 -14.14
CA LYS A 23 -4.40 29.94 -13.56
C LYS A 23 -3.65 29.60 -12.27
N THR A 24 -2.32 29.73 -12.25
CA THR A 24 -1.50 29.45 -11.06
C THR A 24 -1.81 30.42 -9.91
N PHE A 25 -2.03 31.71 -10.21
CA PHE A 25 -2.39 32.72 -9.21
C PHE A 25 -3.81 32.51 -8.67
N VAL A 26 -4.76 32.07 -9.51
CA VAL A 26 -6.11 31.69 -9.08
C VAL A 26 -6.08 30.42 -8.22
N LYS A 27 -5.36 29.35 -8.61
CA LYS A 27 -5.16 28.16 -7.75
C LYS A 27 -4.58 28.57 -6.38
N ARG A 28 -3.49 29.36 -6.35
CA ARG A 28 -2.83 29.81 -5.11
C ARG A 28 -3.69 30.75 -4.24
N SER A 29 -4.49 31.64 -4.82
CA SER A 29 -5.37 32.53 -4.06
C SER A 29 -6.65 31.84 -3.55
N LEU A 30 -7.16 30.83 -4.26
CA LEU A 30 -8.24 29.99 -3.76
C LEU A 30 -7.76 29.14 -2.56
N ALA A 31 -6.57 28.52 -2.66
CA ALA A 31 -5.95 27.79 -1.55
C ALA A 31 -5.76 28.70 -0.32
N ALA A 32 -5.07 29.84 -0.48
CA ALA A 32 -4.80 30.76 0.63
C ALA A 32 -6.06 31.33 1.30
N SER A 33 -7.15 31.57 0.54
CA SER A 33 -8.42 32.01 1.11
C SER A 33 -9.17 30.88 1.83
N LEU A 34 -9.02 29.62 1.40
CA LEU A 34 -9.48 28.45 2.14
C LEU A 34 -8.70 28.26 3.45
N THR A 35 -7.37 28.43 3.43
CA THR A 35 -6.53 28.37 4.64
C THR A 35 -6.90 29.45 5.64
N LEU A 36 -7.17 30.70 5.21
CA LEU A 36 -7.65 31.75 6.11
C LEU A 36 -9.07 31.49 6.65
N ALA A 37 -9.96 30.86 5.87
CA ALA A 37 -11.28 30.48 6.34
C ALA A 37 -11.21 29.39 7.43
N LEU A 38 -10.38 28.36 7.23
CA LEU A 38 -10.13 27.29 8.20
C LEU A 38 -9.42 27.79 9.46
N ALA A 39 -8.45 28.70 9.31
CA ALA A 39 -7.78 29.36 10.44
C ALA A 39 -8.73 30.28 11.26
N ALA A 40 -9.87 30.68 10.68
CA ALA A 40 -10.91 31.44 11.38
C ALA A 40 -11.98 30.55 12.06
N SER A 41 -12.01 29.23 11.79
CA SER A 41 -13.03 28.31 12.31
C SER A 41 -12.58 27.44 13.49
N VAL A 42 -11.39 27.67 14.07
CA VAL A 42 -10.76 26.85 15.13
C VAL A 42 -11.44 26.98 16.52
N SER A 43 -12.75 27.24 16.54
CA SER A 43 -13.58 27.43 17.75
C SER A 43 -14.94 26.73 17.68
N THR A 44 -15.28 26.03 16.59
CA THR A 44 -16.49 25.21 16.54
C THR A 44 -16.23 23.88 17.21
N THR A 45 -16.92 23.60 18.32
CA THR A 45 -17.00 22.24 18.88
C THR A 45 -17.56 21.28 17.83
N ALA A 46 -17.04 20.04 17.79
CA ALA A 46 -17.63 18.99 16.97
C ALA A 46 -19.12 18.84 17.33
N GLN A 47 -19.99 19.06 16.33
CA GLN A 47 -21.44 18.97 16.47
C GLN A 47 -21.89 17.54 16.19
N ALA A 48 -21.76 16.66 17.20
CA ALA A 48 -22.47 15.39 17.22
C ALA A 48 -23.99 15.68 17.22
N ILE A 49 -24.70 15.28 16.17
CA ILE A 49 -26.16 15.41 16.10
C ILE A 49 -26.76 14.15 16.70
N GLU A 50 -26.90 14.12 18.03
CA GLU A 50 -27.68 13.11 18.74
C GLU A 50 -29.19 13.32 18.49
N PHE A 51 -29.92 12.24 18.24
CA PHE A 51 -31.38 12.27 18.11
C PHE A 51 -32.05 11.04 18.73
N SER A 52 -33.28 11.22 19.20
CA SER A 52 -34.13 10.13 19.70
C SER A 52 -35.60 10.37 19.38
N SER A 53 -36.31 9.30 19.01
CA SER A 53 -37.74 9.30 18.72
C SER A 53 -38.35 7.95 19.12
N GLY A 54 -38.92 7.89 20.32
CA GLY A 54 -39.47 6.66 20.89
C GLY A 54 -38.37 5.63 21.18
N GLU A 55 -38.39 4.52 20.45
CA GLU A 55 -37.43 3.42 20.57
C GLU A 55 -36.22 3.56 19.64
N LEU A 56 -36.23 4.53 18.73
CA LEU A 56 -35.14 4.83 17.81
C LEU A 56 -34.25 5.91 18.42
N SER A 57 -32.94 5.67 18.48
CA SER A 57 -31.93 6.69 18.76
C SER A 57 -30.76 6.59 17.77
N GLY A 58 -29.91 7.60 17.75
CA GLY A 58 -28.70 7.61 16.93
C GLY A 58 -27.87 8.87 17.11
N SER A 59 -26.66 8.85 16.56
CA SER A 59 -25.83 10.04 16.35
C SER A 59 -25.46 10.16 14.88
N PHE A 60 -25.34 11.41 14.41
CA PHE A 60 -24.63 11.71 13.18
C PHE A 60 -23.44 12.62 13.48
N ASP A 61 -22.25 12.14 13.14
CA ASP A 61 -20.97 12.75 13.45
C ASP A 61 -20.22 13.04 12.14
N THR A 62 -19.43 14.10 12.10
CA THR A 62 -18.61 14.44 10.92
C THR A 62 -17.35 15.19 11.32
N THR A 63 -16.19 14.58 11.08
CA THR A 63 -14.90 15.25 11.12
C THR A 63 -14.61 15.88 9.75
N ILE A 64 -14.05 17.09 9.74
CA ILE A 64 -13.40 17.69 8.56
C ILE A 64 -11.96 18.01 8.95
N SER A 65 -11.01 17.71 8.06
CA SER A 65 -9.59 18.00 8.30
C SER A 65 -8.92 18.59 7.06
N TYR A 66 -7.87 19.35 7.32
CA TYR A 66 -6.98 19.90 6.31
C TYR A 66 -5.54 19.66 6.76
N GLY A 67 -4.68 19.23 5.85
CA GLY A 67 -3.28 18.94 6.13
C GLY A 67 -2.41 19.17 4.90
N ALA A 68 -1.12 19.41 5.15
CA ALA A 68 -0.11 19.45 4.11
C ALA A 68 1.18 18.80 4.63
N LEU A 69 1.93 18.19 3.73
CA LEU A 69 3.21 17.54 3.99
C LEU A 69 4.21 17.98 2.92
N TRP A 70 5.46 18.15 3.31
CA TRP A 70 6.54 18.59 2.43
C TRP A 70 7.83 17.80 2.67
N ARG A 71 8.64 17.67 1.62
CA ARG A 71 9.99 17.11 1.66
C ARG A 71 10.91 18.01 2.48
N ALA A 72 11.79 17.42 3.30
CA ALA A 72 12.61 18.16 4.28
C ALA A 72 14.03 18.48 3.81
N GLU A 73 14.61 17.61 2.98
CA GLU A 73 15.97 17.67 2.44
C GLU A 73 15.93 17.24 0.97
N ASP A 74 16.91 17.63 0.16
CA ASP A 74 16.93 17.33 -1.29
C ASP A 74 17.01 15.80 -1.58
N ILE A 75 16.99 15.42 -2.85
CA ILE A 75 17.14 14.04 -3.29
C ILE A 75 18.55 13.49 -2.98
N ASP A 76 18.61 12.41 -2.20
CA ASP A 76 19.86 11.71 -1.92
C ASP A 76 20.26 10.89 -3.16
N PRO A 77 21.46 11.10 -3.75
CA PRO A 77 21.96 10.31 -4.85
C PRO A 77 21.90 8.80 -4.65
N ASP A 78 22.09 8.28 -3.44
CA ASP A 78 22.09 6.83 -3.19
C ASP A 78 20.67 6.21 -3.19
N ASN A 79 19.62 7.03 -3.15
CA ASN A 79 18.23 6.59 -3.27
C ASN A 79 17.72 6.52 -4.73
N VAL A 80 18.43 7.08 -5.71
CA VAL A 80 18.08 7.04 -7.14
C VAL A 80 19.05 6.21 -7.98
N GLY A 81 18.55 5.65 -9.07
CA GLY A 81 19.26 4.80 -10.02
C GLY A 81 20.35 5.53 -10.79
N LYS A 82 21.39 4.77 -11.15
CA LYS A 82 22.58 5.29 -11.87
C LYS A 82 22.24 6.15 -13.09
N ALA A 83 21.21 5.79 -13.86
CA ALA A 83 20.81 6.51 -15.05
C ALA A 83 20.18 7.88 -14.77
N TYR A 84 19.40 8.07 -13.69
CA TYR A 84 18.86 9.39 -13.33
C TYR A 84 19.99 10.41 -13.12
N LEU A 85 21.10 9.97 -12.51
CA LEU A 85 22.31 10.78 -12.29
C LEU A 85 23.33 10.73 -13.44
N SER A 86 23.06 9.96 -14.51
CA SER A 86 23.94 9.79 -15.66
C SER A 86 23.14 9.37 -16.91
N PRO A 87 22.20 10.23 -17.39
CA PRO A 87 21.16 9.83 -18.35
C PRO A 87 21.69 9.47 -19.74
N ASP A 88 22.85 9.98 -20.12
CA ASP A 88 23.52 9.65 -21.38
C ASP A 88 24.09 8.22 -21.42
N VAL A 89 24.03 7.45 -20.32
CA VAL A 89 24.69 6.14 -20.19
C VAL A 89 23.71 4.98 -20.46
N ALA A 90 23.99 4.23 -21.53
CA ALA A 90 23.32 2.98 -21.85
C ALA A 90 24.32 1.86 -22.16
N TRP A 91 23.85 0.60 -22.14
CA TRP A 91 24.67 -0.56 -22.47
C TRP A 91 25.15 -0.55 -23.94
N PRO A 92 26.36 -1.07 -24.25
CA PRO A 92 27.27 -1.74 -23.32
C PRO A 92 28.32 -0.81 -22.71
N ILE A 93 28.41 -0.81 -21.37
CA ILE A 93 29.57 -0.29 -20.62
C ILE A 93 30.24 -1.43 -19.83
N SER A 94 31.39 -1.17 -19.21
CA SER A 94 32.07 -2.18 -18.39
C SER A 94 31.52 -2.25 -16.95
N ASN A 95 31.49 -3.43 -16.34
CA ASN A 95 31.10 -3.57 -14.91
C ASN A 95 32.03 -2.80 -13.96
N ALA A 96 33.23 -2.38 -14.39
CA ALA A 96 34.12 -1.53 -13.63
C ALA A 96 33.66 -0.06 -13.63
N GLU A 97 33.21 0.41 -14.79
CA GLU A 97 32.68 1.75 -15.06
C GLU A 97 31.28 1.94 -14.44
N GLN A 98 30.39 0.95 -14.58
CA GLN A 98 29.07 0.95 -13.92
C GLN A 98 29.19 1.03 -12.38
N ARG A 99 30.26 0.45 -11.80
CA ARG A 99 30.58 0.58 -10.37
C ARG A 99 31.07 1.97 -9.96
N THR A 100 31.51 2.81 -10.88
CA THR A 100 31.97 4.17 -10.60
C THR A 100 30.92 5.25 -10.87
N LEU A 101 29.79 4.91 -11.50
CA LEU A 101 28.64 5.81 -11.61
C LEU A 101 27.98 6.00 -10.24
N PRO A 102 27.54 7.22 -9.87
CA PRO A 102 26.82 7.49 -8.62
C PRO A 102 25.43 6.84 -8.61
N GLY A 103 24.81 6.70 -7.44
CA GLY A 103 23.47 6.12 -7.28
C GLY A 103 23.40 4.60 -7.37
N ARG A 104 22.19 4.06 -7.21
CA ARG A 104 21.93 2.64 -6.92
C ARG A 104 21.76 1.77 -8.18
N TRP A 105 21.73 0.46 -7.95
CA TRP A 105 21.66 -0.60 -8.98
C TRP A 105 20.22 -0.93 -9.44
N SER A 106 19.27 -0.05 -9.23
CA SER A 106 17.84 -0.21 -9.52
C SER A 106 17.24 1.15 -9.85
N VAL A 107 16.23 1.16 -10.73
CA VAL A 107 15.24 2.25 -10.89
C VAL A 107 13.83 1.77 -10.50
N ASN A 108 13.66 0.50 -10.13
CA ASN A 108 12.36 -0.16 -9.86
C ASN A 108 11.72 0.25 -8.51
N ASN A 109 12.18 1.34 -7.91
CA ASN A 109 11.87 1.77 -6.55
C ASN A 109 12.48 3.14 -6.22
N ASP A 110 12.44 4.08 -7.16
CA ASP A 110 12.93 5.45 -6.98
C ASP A 110 12.03 6.57 -7.54
N ASP A 111 10.93 6.28 -8.25
CA ASP A 111 10.07 7.32 -8.83
C ASP A 111 9.42 8.22 -7.76
N GLY A 112 9.07 7.67 -6.60
CA GLY A 112 8.64 8.46 -5.44
C GLY A 112 9.67 9.49 -4.94
N ASN A 113 10.96 9.30 -5.22
CA ASN A 113 11.98 10.33 -5.00
C ASN A 113 12.16 11.24 -6.22
N ARG A 114 12.13 10.70 -7.44
CA ARG A 114 12.31 11.45 -8.70
C ARG A 114 11.24 12.52 -8.91
N ASN A 115 10.00 12.23 -8.50
CA ASN A 115 8.84 13.11 -8.68
C ASN A 115 8.77 14.26 -7.65
N TYR A 116 9.53 14.18 -6.55
CA TYR A 116 9.62 15.22 -5.51
C TYR A 116 11.09 15.36 -5.07
N PRO A 117 11.96 15.97 -5.91
CA PRO A 117 13.40 15.96 -5.72
C PRO A 117 13.93 17.04 -4.76
N ASP A 118 13.22 18.14 -4.54
CA ASP A 118 13.79 19.34 -3.90
C ASP A 118 13.31 19.53 -2.45
N ALA A 119 14.18 20.09 -1.59
CA ALA A 119 13.82 20.43 -0.22
C ALA A 119 12.71 21.52 -0.18
N GLY A 120 11.57 21.17 0.42
CA GLY A 120 10.38 22.02 0.48
C GLY A 120 9.31 21.73 -0.58
N ASP A 121 9.53 20.74 -1.47
CA ASP A 121 8.46 20.23 -2.33
C ASP A 121 7.28 19.75 -1.51
N ILE A 122 6.07 20.12 -1.92
CA ILE A 122 4.83 19.61 -1.30
C ILE A 122 4.59 18.21 -1.87
N VAL A 123 4.28 17.26 -0.99
CA VAL A 123 4.09 15.84 -1.34
C VAL A 123 2.66 15.36 -1.07
N ALA A 124 1.93 16.07 -0.20
CA ALA A 124 0.49 15.94 0.01
C ALA A 124 -0.09 17.28 0.48
N HIS A 125 -1.30 17.60 0.05
CA HIS A 125 -2.02 18.84 0.38
C HIS A 125 -3.52 18.57 0.34
N THR A 126 -4.05 18.02 1.44
CA THR A 126 -5.33 17.31 1.45
C THR A 126 -6.40 18.06 2.23
N VAL A 127 -7.62 18.14 1.69
CA VAL A 127 -8.85 18.32 2.46
C VAL A 127 -9.57 16.98 2.50
N LYS A 128 -10.00 16.55 3.69
CA LYS A 128 -10.82 15.34 3.87
C LYS A 128 -12.02 15.61 4.79
N PHE A 129 -13.05 14.79 4.63
CA PHE A 129 -14.14 14.67 5.59
C PHE A 129 -14.40 13.18 5.87
N THR A 130 -14.81 12.87 7.09
CA THR A 130 -15.23 11.51 7.49
C THR A 130 -16.53 11.63 8.29
N SER A 131 -17.59 11.01 7.81
CA SER A 131 -18.96 11.08 8.35
C SER A 131 -19.41 9.71 8.85
N GLU A 132 -20.01 9.69 10.04
CA GLU A 132 -20.39 8.48 10.77
C GLU A 132 -21.85 8.58 11.22
N LEU A 133 -22.63 7.51 11.04
CA LEU A 133 -24.04 7.43 11.43
C LEU A 133 -24.27 6.13 12.20
N ASP A 134 -24.60 6.26 13.48
CA ASP A 134 -25.06 5.17 14.34
C ASP A 134 -26.59 5.25 14.48
N LEU A 135 -27.29 4.14 14.27
CA LEU A 135 -28.73 3.99 14.47
C LEU A 135 -29.00 2.80 15.39
N ARG A 136 -29.84 2.99 16.40
CA ARG A 136 -30.23 1.94 17.37
C ARG A 136 -31.74 1.88 17.48
N TRP A 137 -32.30 0.68 17.35
CA TRP A 137 -33.71 0.42 17.61
C TRP A 137 -33.85 -0.87 18.43
N ARG A 138 -34.28 -0.71 19.70
CA ARG A 138 -34.37 -1.80 20.69
C ARG A 138 -33.03 -2.52 20.86
N ASN A 139 -32.94 -3.75 20.35
CA ASN A 139 -31.81 -4.68 20.44
C ASN A 139 -31.09 -4.85 19.09
N PHE A 140 -31.39 -4.00 18.11
CA PHE A 140 -30.77 -3.97 16.78
C PHE A 140 -30.19 -2.58 16.50
N GLY A 141 -29.32 -2.51 15.51
CA GLY A 141 -28.89 -1.23 14.96
C GLY A 141 -28.27 -1.34 13.57
N ALA A 142 -27.85 -0.19 13.06
CA ALA A 142 -27.11 -0.05 11.82
C ALA A 142 -26.01 0.99 12.03
N PHE A 143 -24.85 0.76 11.40
CA PHE A 143 -23.74 1.69 11.40
C PHE A 143 -23.26 1.90 9.96
N THR A 144 -22.92 3.14 9.62
CA THR A 144 -22.21 3.45 8.38
C THR A 144 -21.17 4.54 8.60
N ARG A 145 -19.99 4.34 8.00
CA ARG A 145 -18.87 5.29 7.95
C ARG A 145 -18.46 5.47 6.51
N PHE A 146 -18.45 6.72 6.04
CA PHE A 146 -17.90 7.09 4.75
C PHE A 146 -16.91 8.24 4.89
N THR A 147 -15.86 8.21 4.09
CA THR A 147 -14.85 9.27 4.02
C THR A 147 -14.72 9.76 2.59
N GLY A 148 -14.31 11.00 2.40
CA GLY A 148 -13.97 11.54 1.09
C GLY A 148 -12.87 12.58 1.21
N PHE A 149 -11.97 12.60 0.22
CA PHE A 149 -10.83 13.50 0.22
C PHE A 149 -10.54 14.06 -1.18
N TYR A 150 -9.87 15.21 -1.18
CA TYR A 150 -9.26 15.80 -2.36
C TYR A 150 -7.87 16.33 -1.97
N ASP A 151 -6.85 15.85 -2.67
CA ASP A 151 -5.47 16.29 -2.55
C ASP A 151 -5.13 17.22 -3.71
N PHE A 152 -4.75 18.46 -3.39
CA PHE A 152 -4.44 19.49 -4.38
C PHE A 152 -3.08 19.29 -5.06
N GLU A 153 -2.22 18.43 -4.53
CA GLU A 153 -0.89 18.14 -5.07
C GLU A 153 -0.89 16.84 -5.89
N ASN A 154 -1.63 15.82 -5.45
CA ASN A 154 -1.66 14.50 -6.11
C ASN A 154 -2.82 14.36 -7.12
N SER A 155 -3.73 15.33 -7.24
CA SER A 155 -4.77 15.34 -8.28
C SER A 155 -4.27 15.94 -9.59
N ASP A 156 -4.70 15.34 -10.71
CA ASP A 156 -4.44 15.80 -12.07
C ASP A 156 -2.94 15.93 -12.42
N GLN A 157 -2.09 15.02 -11.90
CA GLN A 157 -0.63 15.00 -12.14
C GLN A 157 -0.26 14.07 -13.32
N ASP A 158 0.39 14.62 -14.35
CA ASP A 158 0.72 13.88 -15.59
C ASP A 158 1.72 12.72 -15.38
N PHE A 159 2.51 12.73 -14.30
CA PHE A 159 3.49 11.68 -14.00
C PHE A 159 2.91 10.47 -13.22
N LEU A 160 1.75 10.60 -12.58
CA LEU A 160 1.14 9.49 -11.85
C LEU A 160 0.35 8.59 -12.81
N PRO A 161 0.47 7.25 -12.72
CA PRO A 161 -0.46 6.36 -13.42
C PRO A 161 -1.86 6.58 -12.85
N LYS A 162 -2.89 6.41 -13.70
CA LYS A 162 -4.28 6.72 -13.35
C LYS A 162 -4.78 5.97 -12.11
N VAL A 163 -4.27 4.76 -11.86
CA VAL A 163 -4.57 3.95 -10.67
C VAL A 163 -3.95 4.55 -9.39
N ALA A 164 -2.82 5.26 -9.48
CA ALA A 164 -2.29 6.05 -8.38
C ALA A 164 -3.10 7.33 -8.18
N GLU A 165 -3.41 8.06 -9.26
CA GLU A 165 -4.20 9.31 -9.20
C GLU A 165 -5.60 9.11 -8.58
N GLU A 166 -6.27 8.00 -8.91
CA GLU A 166 -7.54 7.58 -8.27
C GLU A 166 -7.39 7.18 -6.80
N ARG A 167 -6.20 6.73 -6.36
CA ARG A 167 -5.94 6.30 -4.96
C ARG A 167 -5.36 7.41 -4.07
N VAL A 168 -4.65 8.40 -4.61
CA VAL A 168 -4.03 9.50 -3.82
C VAL A 168 -4.48 10.92 -4.19
N GLY A 169 -5.04 11.15 -5.37
CA GLY A 169 -5.57 12.45 -5.77
C GLY A 169 -6.95 12.74 -5.16
N LYS A 170 -7.96 11.92 -5.46
CA LYS A 170 -9.36 12.20 -5.08
C LYS A 170 -10.23 10.94 -5.02
N ASP A 171 -10.93 10.72 -3.91
CA ASP A 171 -11.76 9.52 -3.68
C ASP A 171 -12.92 9.77 -2.69
N ILE A 172 -13.95 8.92 -2.71
CA ILE A 172 -15.04 8.85 -1.73
C ILE A 172 -15.35 7.38 -1.44
N ARG A 173 -15.01 6.91 -0.22
CA ARG A 173 -15.09 5.50 0.19
C ARG A 173 -16.15 5.24 1.25
N LEU A 174 -16.81 4.08 1.13
CA LEU A 174 -17.66 3.48 2.16
C LEU A 174 -16.82 2.47 2.96
N LEU A 175 -16.34 2.92 4.13
CA LEU A 175 -15.43 2.17 5.00
C LEU A 175 -16.17 1.12 5.82
N ASP A 176 -17.29 1.49 6.44
CA ASP A 176 -18.19 0.57 7.15
C ASP A 176 -19.63 0.77 6.66
N ALA A 177 -20.38 -0.33 6.55
CA ALA A 177 -21.82 -0.35 6.32
C ALA A 177 -22.39 -1.70 6.77
N TYR A 178 -22.84 -1.79 8.02
CA TYR A 178 -23.35 -3.04 8.60
C TYR A 178 -24.61 -2.84 9.44
N VAL A 179 -25.41 -3.90 9.54
CA VAL A 179 -26.49 -4.04 10.52
C VAL A 179 -26.07 -5.01 11.62
N TRP A 180 -26.59 -4.80 12.82
CA TRP A 180 -26.22 -5.58 14.00
C TRP A 180 -27.43 -5.92 14.86
N GLY A 181 -27.31 -6.98 15.65
CA GLY A 181 -28.32 -7.39 16.61
C GLY A 181 -27.71 -8.07 17.84
N SER A 182 -28.32 -7.84 19.00
CA SER A 182 -28.00 -8.46 20.27
C SER A 182 -29.21 -9.23 20.79
N HIS A 183 -28.99 -10.41 21.38
CA HIS A 183 -30.05 -11.30 21.84
C HIS A 183 -29.67 -11.99 23.16
N GLU A 184 -30.54 -11.90 24.17
CA GLU A 184 -30.39 -12.71 25.39
C GLU A 184 -30.94 -14.13 25.16
N LEU A 185 -30.07 -15.14 25.28
CA LEU A 185 -30.36 -16.55 25.07
C LEU A 185 -30.09 -17.37 26.35
N GLY A 186 -30.96 -17.17 27.35
CA GLY A 186 -30.94 -17.90 28.61
C GLY A 186 -29.92 -17.37 29.62
N GLY A 187 -29.91 -16.04 29.86
CA GLY A 187 -28.94 -15.38 30.74
C GLY A 187 -27.54 -15.27 30.13
N LYS A 188 -27.48 -15.11 28.81
CA LYS A 188 -26.26 -15.07 27.97
C LYS A 188 -26.51 -14.20 26.76
N PHE A 189 -25.56 -13.40 26.34
CA PHE A 189 -25.68 -12.62 25.11
C PHE A 189 -25.14 -13.37 23.88
N PHE A 190 -25.86 -13.21 22.77
CA PHE A 190 -25.43 -13.53 21.42
C PHE A 190 -25.54 -12.26 20.58
N ASP A 191 -24.40 -11.76 20.13
CA ASP A 191 -24.27 -10.57 19.30
C ASP A 191 -23.86 -10.97 17.88
N TRP A 192 -24.36 -10.25 16.88
CA TRP A 192 -24.01 -10.48 15.48
C TRP A 192 -23.96 -9.19 14.67
N ARG A 193 -23.15 -9.20 13.61
CA ARG A 193 -22.97 -8.10 12.65
C ARG A 193 -22.90 -8.64 11.22
N VAL A 194 -23.64 -8.04 10.30
CA VAL A 194 -23.65 -8.40 8.86
C VAL A 194 -23.51 -7.16 8.00
N GLY A 195 -22.54 -7.19 7.08
CA GLY A 195 -22.23 -6.12 6.14
C GLY A 195 -20.73 -5.83 6.08
N ARG A 196 -20.37 -4.68 5.51
CA ARG A 196 -18.98 -4.20 5.50
C ARG A 196 -18.59 -3.66 6.86
N GLN A 197 -17.53 -4.21 7.44
CA GLN A 197 -17.11 -3.88 8.80
C GLN A 197 -15.63 -4.19 9.06
N VAL A 198 -15.11 -3.66 10.17
CA VAL A 198 -13.82 -4.02 10.77
C VAL A 198 -14.03 -4.93 11.99
N VAL A 199 -13.15 -5.92 12.19
CA VAL A 199 -13.12 -6.84 13.33
C VAL A 199 -11.69 -6.91 13.88
N SER A 200 -11.42 -6.23 14.99
CA SER A 200 -10.10 -6.28 15.63
C SER A 200 -9.93 -7.56 16.44
N TRP A 201 -8.97 -8.39 16.05
CA TRP A 201 -8.65 -9.66 16.74
C TRP A 201 -7.26 -9.67 17.36
N GLY A 202 -6.35 -8.81 16.90
CA GLY A 202 -4.99 -8.69 17.39
C GLY A 202 -4.74 -7.48 18.28
N GLU A 203 -3.60 -7.55 18.96
CA GLU A 203 -3.14 -6.66 20.04
C GLU A 203 -1.95 -5.76 19.63
N SER A 204 -1.46 -5.92 18.39
CA SER A 204 -0.44 -5.08 17.76
C SER A 204 -0.97 -3.69 17.42
N THR A 205 -0.11 -2.67 17.52
CA THR A 205 -0.41 -1.27 17.18
C THR A 205 0.22 -0.83 15.87
N PHE A 206 1.42 -1.32 15.58
CA PHE A 206 2.23 -0.95 14.41
C PHE A 206 2.59 -2.16 13.54
N ILE A 207 2.93 -3.32 14.15
CA ILE A 207 3.56 -4.43 13.43
C ILE A 207 2.50 -5.30 12.75
N GLN A 208 2.43 -5.16 11.42
CA GLN A 208 1.48 -5.86 10.55
C GLN A 208 1.84 -7.35 10.39
N GLY A 209 0.89 -8.14 9.86
CA GLY A 209 1.04 -9.59 9.70
C GLY A 209 0.57 -10.43 10.89
N GLY A 210 0.22 -9.79 12.01
CA GLY A 210 -0.36 -10.42 13.19
C GLY A 210 -1.82 -10.90 13.01
N LEU A 211 -2.53 -11.08 14.13
CA LEU A 211 -3.94 -11.48 14.17
C LEU A 211 -4.88 -10.48 13.45
N ASN A 212 -4.52 -9.21 13.41
CA ASN A 212 -5.27 -8.17 12.71
C ASN A 212 -5.25 -8.29 11.17
N ILE A 213 -4.55 -9.28 10.60
CA ILE A 213 -4.55 -9.58 9.15
C ILE A 213 -5.95 -9.83 8.56
N ILE A 214 -6.95 -10.10 9.40
CA ILE A 214 -8.36 -10.15 8.98
C ILE A 214 -8.81 -8.84 8.30
N ASN A 215 -8.33 -7.68 8.76
CA ASN A 215 -8.64 -6.36 8.18
C ASN A 215 -7.52 -5.91 7.23
N PRO A 216 -7.80 -5.62 5.95
CA PRO A 216 -6.86 -4.95 5.06
C PRO A 216 -6.64 -3.50 5.49
N VAL A 217 -5.49 -2.95 5.09
CA VAL A 217 -5.06 -1.59 5.39
C VAL A 217 -4.64 -0.90 4.10
N ASP A 218 -5.08 0.34 3.89
CA ASP A 218 -4.51 1.26 2.90
C ASP A 218 -3.43 2.13 3.55
N VAL A 219 -2.18 1.85 3.18
CA VAL A 219 -0.99 2.51 3.73
C VAL A 219 -0.93 3.97 3.30
N SER A 220 -1.39 4.31 2.09
CA SER A 220 -1.42 5.70 1.61
C SER A 220 -2.27 6.60 2.51
N ARG A 221 -3.36 6.06 3.08
CA ARG A 221 -4.24 6.79 4.00
C ARG A 221 -3.54 7.16 5.30
N LEU A 222 -2.65 6.30 5.82
CA LEU A 222 -1.88 6.56 7.05
C LEU A 222 -0.84 7.68 6.90
N ARG A 223 -0.38 7.96 5.68
CA ARG A 223 0.68 8.94 5.42
C ARG A 223 0.18 10.35 5.10
N VAL A 224 -1.14 10.53 4.99
CA VAL A 224 -1.78 11.85 4.83
C VAL A 224 -1.64 12.67 6.13
N ALA A 225 -1.36 13.96 6.01
CA ALA A 225 -1.27 14.87 7.16
C ALA A 225 -2.62 14.94 7.90
N GLY A 226 -2.64 14.48 9.15
CA GLY A 226 -3.87 14.39 9.96
C GLY A 226 -4.72 13.14 9.72
N ALA A 227 -4.15 12.07 9.15
CA ALA A 227 -4.79 10.76 9.03
C ALA A 227 -5.36 10.24 10.37
N GLU A 228 -6.56 9.64 10.33
CA GLU A 228 -7.10 8.87 11.46
C GLU A 228 -6.97 7.36 11.16
N LEU A 229 -6.61 6.55 12.16
CA LEU A 229 -6.46 5.10 11.99
C LEU A 229 -7.75 4.42 11.43
N LYS A 230 -8.92 4.97 11.74
CA LYS A 230 -10.23 4.50 11.25
C LYS A 230 -10.45 4.68 9.74
N GLU A 231 -9.60 5.47 9.07
CA GLU A 231 -9.65 5.75 7.64
C GLU A 231 -8.72 4.84 6.83
N ALA A 232 -7.76 4.19 7.50
CA ALA A 232 -6.81 3.28 6.87
C ALA A 232 -7.29 1.82 6.84
N PHE A 233 -8.15 1.42 7.78
CA PHE A 233 -8.80 0.10 7.73
C PHE A 233 -9.90 0.08 6.67
N GLU A 234 -9.67 -0.68 5.60
CA GLU A 234 -10.67 -0.94 4.57
C GLU A 234 -11.63 -2.04 5.08
N GLY A 235 -12.86 -1.69 5.44
CA GLY A 235 -13.83 -2.67 5.93
C GLY A 235 -14.11 -3.77 4.90
N VAL A 236 -14.39 -4.98 5.38
CA VAL A 236 -14.66 -6.16 4.54
C VAL A 236 -16.11 -6.59 4.74
N ASN A 237 -16.82 -6.90 3.66
CA ASN A 237 -18.13 -7.56 3.73
C ASN A 237 -17.98 -8.91 4.42
N MET A 238 -18.59 -9.07 5.60
CA MET A 238 -18.51 -10.31 6.38
C MET A 238 -19.73 -10.54 7.28
N LEU A 239 -19.87 -11.78 7.73
CA LEU A 239 -20.63 -12.18 8.89
C LEU A 239 -19.67 -12.24 10.09
N TRP A 240 -20.02 -11.59 11.20
CA TRP A 240 -19.36 -11.76 12.50
C TRP A 240 -20.42 -12.08 13.57
N GLY A 241 -20.08 -12.88 14.56
CA GLY A 241 -20.90 -13.07 15.75
C GLY A 241 -20.09 -13.52 16.96
N SER A 242 -20.61 -13.21 18.16
CA SER A 242 -20.03 -13.54 19.46
C SER A 242 -21.09 -14.18 20.36
N LEU A 243 -20.72 -15.21 21.11
CA LEU A 243 -21.58 -15.94 22.03
C LEU A 243 -20.92 -16.10 23.41
N GLU A 244 -21.61 -15.65 24.46
CA GLU A 244 -21.17 -15.84 25.85
C GLU A 244 -21.32 -17.32 26.31
N LEU A 245 -20.21 -18.03 26.41
CA LEU A 245 -20.16 -19.41 26.94
C LEU A 245 -20.21 -19.43 28.48
N THR A 246 -19.57 -18.48 29.15
CA THR A 246 -19.68 -18.20 30.60
C THR A 246 -19.50 -16.68 30.84
N PRO A 247 -19.69 -16.15 32.06
CA PRO A 247 -19.38 -14.75 32.39
C PRO A 247 -17.89 -14.35 32.23
N SER A 248 -17.02 -15.30 31.85
CA SER A 248 -15.59 -15.10 31.64
C SER A 248 -15.06 -15.75 30.36
N LEU A 249 -15.94 -16.28 29.50
CA LEU A 249 -15.57 -17.03 28.31
C LEU A 249 -16.56 -16.77 27.18
N SER A 250 -16.08 -16.29 26.03
CA SER A 250 -16.90 -16.10 24.82
C SER A 250 -16.26 -16.74 23.59
N LEU A 251 -17.10 -17.06 22.62
CA LEU A 251 -16.72 -17.62 21.32
C LEU A 251 -17.15 -16.65 20.22
N GLU A 252 -16.18 -16.09 19.51
CA GLU A 252 -16.39 -15.34 18.27
C GLU A 252 -16.24 -16.25 17.04
N ALA A 253 -16.95 -15.92 15.96
CA ALA A 253 -16.77 -16.52 14.64
C ALA A 253 -16.92 -15.47 13.54
N VAL A 254 -16.16 -15.65 12.45
CA VAL A 254 -16.23 -14.82 11.23
C VAL A 254 -16.35 -15.66 9.98
N TYR A 255 -17.07 -15.13 8.99
CA TYR A 255 -17.07 -15.61 7.62
C TYR A 255 -17.02 -14.41 6.68
N LEU A 256 -15.94 -14.29 5.92
CA LEU A 256 -15.73 -13.17 5.00
C LEU A 256 -16.37 -13.49 3.64
N LEU A 257 -16.97 -12.46 3.03
CA LEU A 257 -17.79 -12.57 1.82
C LEU A 257 -17.12 -11.92 0.59
N GLU A 258 -15.97 -11.26 0.77
CA GLU A 258 -15.14 -10.68 -0.28
C GLU A 258 -13.65 -10.83 0.06
N HIS A 259 -12.78 -10.93 -0.95
CA HIS A 259 -11.35 -10.67 -0.79
C HIS A 259 -11.06 -9.17 -0.94
N ARG A 260 -10.05 -8.69 -0.21
CA ARG A 260 -9.51 -7.33 -0.28
C ARG A 260 -8.02 -7.36 0.02
N GLU A 261 -7.26 -6.64 -0.80
CA GLU A 261 -5.81 -6.49 -0.66
C GLU A 261 -5.42 -5.48 0.44
N ILE A 262 -4.22 -5.62 0.99
CA ILE A 262 -3.51 -4.51 1.63
C ILE A 262 -2.99 -3.64 0.50
N ILE A 263 -3.28 -2.34 0.59
CA ILE A 263 -2.95 -1.37 -0.45
C ILE A 263 -1.65 -0.67 -0.01
N PRO A 264 -0.50 -1.00 -0.60
CA PRO A 264 0.71 -0.21 -0.39
C PRO A 264 0.57 1.17 -1.06
N ASP A 265 1.48 2.08 -0.73
CA ASP A 265 1.60 3.36 -1.43
C ASP A 265 1.71 3.13 -2.96
N PRO A 266 0.86 3.77 -3.78
CA PRO A 266 0.87 3.59 -5.22
C PRO A 266 2.16 4.08 -5.89
N ASP A 267 2.41 3.56 -7.08
CA ASP A 267 3.56 3.91 -7.89
C ASP A 267 3.63 5.42 -8.21
N GLY A 268 4.85 5.94 -8.36
CA GLY A 268 5.16 7.36 -8.56
C GLY A 268 4.91 8.27 -7.34
N THR A 269 4.18 7.83 -6.31
CA THR A 269 3.88 8.66 -5.13
C THR A 269 5.09 8.77 -4.21
N TYR A 270 5.22 9.89 -3.48
CA TYR A 270 6.40 10.22 -2.64
C TYR A 270 6.84 9.11 -1.67
N PHE A 271 5.90 8.28 -1.26
CA PHE A 271 6.10 7.22 -0.27
C PHE A 271 6.18 5.80 -0.85
N SER A 272 6.11 5.66 -2.18
CA SER A 272 6.47 4.41 -2.87
C SER A 272 7.92 4.03 -2.57
N THR A 273 8.15 2.72 -2.48
CA THR A 273 9.47 2.09 -2.44
C THR A 273 9.52 0.85 -3.35
N ASN A 274 8.59 0.75 -4.29
CA ASN A 274 8.41 -0.38 -5.20
C ASN A 274 7.54 0.08 -6.38
N ASP A 275 8.12 0.17 -7.55
CA ASP A 275 7.50 0.79 -8.73
C ASP A 275 7.04 -0.29 -9.73
N ILE A 276 6.96 -1.56 -9.27
CA ILE A 276 6.75 -2.75 -10.11
C ILE A 276 5.55 -3.61 -9.68
N GLY A 277 5.28 -3.72 -8.38
CA GLY A 277 4.25 -4.59 -7.78
C GLY A 277 3.17 -3.86 -6.99
N THR A 278 3.26 -2.53 -6.89
CA THR A 278 2.27 -1.65 -6.27
C THR A 278 1.11 -1.33 -7.24
N PRO A 279 0.03 -0.67 -6.80
CA PRO A 279 -0.97 -0.11 -7.71
C PRO A 279 -0.33 0.97 -8.60
N GLY A 280 -0.40 0.80 -9.93
CA GLY A 280 0.18 1.72 -10.92
C GLY A 280 1.34 1.11 -11.71
N GLY A 281 2.30 0.47 -11.05
CA GLY A 281 3.51 -0.07 -11.70
C GLY A 281 3.20 -1.10 -12.80
N SER A 282 3.62 -0.82 -14.03
CA SER A 282 3.24 -1.57 -15.24
C SER A 282 4.41 -2.30 -15.93
N TYR A 283 5.65 -2.13 -15.46
CA TYR A 283 6.83 -2.82 -15.98
C TYR A 283 7.94 -2.93 -14.93
N VAL A 284 8.93 -3.79 -15.19
CA VAL A 284 10.18 -3.90 -14.40
C VAL A 284 11.40 -3.70 -15.29
N MET A 285 12.37 -2.91 -14.82
CA MET A 285 13.64 -2.63 -15.50
C MET A 285 14.73 -3.62 -15.10
N LEU A 286 15.41 -4.17 -16.10
CA LEU A 286 16.41 -5.22 -15.97
C LEU A 286 17.86 -4.72 -16.07
N GLY A 287 18.06 -3.42 -16.31
CA GLY A 287 19.36 -2.83 -16.62
C GLY A 287 20.35 -2.70 -15.45
N PHE A 288 19.94 -3.05 -14.22
CA PHE A 288 20.68 -2.80 -12.98
C PHE A 288 21.11 -1.34 -12.83
N GLY A 289 20.15 -0.44 -13.05
CA GLY A 289 20.30 1.02 -12.94
C GLY A 289 20.75 1.75 -14.23
N ILE A 290 21.01 1.06 -15.35
CA ILE A 290 21.25 1.67 -16.68
C ILE A 290 20.74 0.79 -17.84
N PRO A 291 20.14 1.33 -18.91
CA PRO A 291 19.74 2.73 -19.09
C PRO A 291 18.61 3.12 -18.13
N ASP A 292 18.14 4.36 -18.22
CA ASP A 292 16.96 4.80 -17.49
C ASP A 292 15.69 4.10 -18.00
N GLN A 293 14.63 4.21 -17.21
CA GLN A 293 13.30 3.76 -17.56
C GLN A 293 12.72 4.50 -18.78
N PRO A 294 11.88 3.85 -19.61
CA PRO A 294 11.43 4.40 -20.89
C PRO A 294 10.31 5.45 -20.79
N VAL A 295 9.64 5.55 -19.64
CA VAL A 295 8.52 6.48 -19.36
C VAL A 295 8.60 6.94 -17.89
N ILE A 296 8.07 8.12 -17.56
CA ILE A 296 7.85 8.53 -16.16
C ILE A 296 6.49 7.97 -15.72
N ASN A 297 5.43 8.23 -16.48
CA ASN A 297 4.11 7.66 -16.23
C ASN A 297 4.02 6.20 -16.74
N PRO A 298 3.79 5.20 -15.87
CA PRO A 298 3.69 3.79 -16.27
C PRO A 298 2.54 3.48 -17.24
N ASP A 299 1.47 4.29 -17.29
CA ASP A 299 0.36 4.06 -18.23
C ASP A 299 0.81 4.22 -19.70
N LEU A 300 1.92 4.94 -19.97
CA LEU A 300 2.49 5.12 -21.30
C LEU A 300 3.31 3.92 -21.79
N PHE A 301 3.66 2.96 -20.92
CA PHE A 301 4.59 1.87 -21.24
C PHE A 301 4.18 1.06 -22.48
N ASP A 302 2.90 0.71 -22.61
CA ASP A 302 2.42 -0.08 -23.75
C ASP A 302 2.40 0.72 -25.07
N GLU A 303 2.19 2.04 -25.04
CA GLU A 303 2.33 2.86 -26.26
C GLU A 303 3.80 2.99 -26.67
N VAL A 304 4.67 3.29 -25.71
CA VAL A 304 6.09 3.57 -25.95
C VAL A 304 6.88 2.32 -26.30
N CYS A 305 6.72 1.24 -25.53
CA CYS A 305 7.54 0.03 -25.66
C CYS A 305 6.85 -1.11 -26.41
N THR A 306 5.59 -1.44 -26.08
CA THR A 306 4.89 -2.58 -26.70
C THR A 306 4.45 -2.27 -28.13
N ASN A 307 3.91 -1.07 -28.38
CA ASN A 307 3.58 -0.57 -29.72
C ASN A 307 4.78 0.09 -30.42
N GLY A 308 5.87 0.38 -29.70
CA GLY A 308 7.10 0.96 -30.25
C GLY A 308 7.01 2.44 -30.61
N ASN A 309 6.01 3.19 -30.10
CA ASN A 309 5.91 4.63 -30.33
C ASN A 309 6.84 5.40 -29.37
N PHE A 310 8.16 5.26 -29.55
CA PHE A 310 9.16 5.91 -28.69
C PHE A 310 9.03 7.44 -28.59
N ALA A 311 8.30 8.08 -29.51
CA ALA A 311 8.03 9.52 -29.52
C ALA A 311 6.81 9.95 -28.66
N ALA A 312 6.09 9.00 -28.06
CA ALA A 312 5.07 9.26 -27.03
C ALA A 312 5.62 9.19 -25.60
N SER A 313 6.92 8.94 -25.43
CA SER A 313 7.58 9.00 -24.12
C SER A 313 7.58 10.43 -23.60
N ASP A 314 7.27 10.55 -22.32
CA ASP A 314 7.35 11.73 -21.47
C ASP A 314 8.77 11.98 -20.92
N GLN A 315 9.67 11.00 -21.01
CA GLN A 315 11.08 11.16 -20.66
C GLN A 315 11.77 12.15 -21.60
N ASN A 316 12.51 13.10 -21.03
CA ASN A 316 13.34 14.05 -21.78
C ASN A 316 14.67 13.41 -22.25
N LEU A 317 14.57 12.25 -22.90
CA LEU A 317 15.69 11.42 -23.34
C LEU A 317 15.72 11.29 -24.88
N PRO A 318 16.90 11.16 -25.50
CA PRO A 318 17.01 10.79 -26.91
C PRO A 318 16.30 9.46 -27.22
N LEU A 319 15.58 9.38 -28.35
CA LEU A 319 14.87 8.16 -28.77
C LEU A 319 15.69 6.86 -28.72
N PRO A 320 17.01 6.83 -29.01
CA PRO A 320 17.83 5.62 -28.85
C PRO A 320 17.96 5.14 -27.39
N LEU A 321 17.87 6.05 -26.41
CA LEU A 321 17.92 5.72 -24.98
C LEU A 321 16.55 5.23 -24.49
N ILE A 322 15.45 5.85 -24.93
CA ILE A 322 14.08 5.34 -24.69
C ILE A 322 13.94 3.92 -25.27
N ALA A 323 14.40 3.71 -26.51
CA ALA A 323 14.41 2.38 -27.14
C ALA A 323 15.32 1.38 -26.41
N ALA A 324 16.40 1.84 -25.76
CA ALA A 324 17.24 1.00 -24.91
C ALA A 324 16.58 0.72 -23.54
N GLY A 325 15.79 1.65 -23.00
CA GLY A 325 14.95 1.47 -21.81
C GLY A 325 13.91 0.39 -22.04
N CYS A 326 13.08 0.54 -23.09
CA CYS A 326 12.21 -0.54 -23.59
C CYS A 326 13.01 -1.82 -23.87
N GLY A 327 14.22 -1.68 -24.41
CA GLY A 327 15.20 -2.75 -24.66
C GLY A 327 15.61 -3.57 -23.42
N ASN A 328 15.38 -3.05 -22.21
CA ASN A 328 15.70 -3.67 -20.94
C ASN A 328 14.49 -3.70 -19.98
N ALA A 329 13.26 -3.56 -20.47
CA ALA A 329 12.03 -3.61 -19.67
C ALA A 329 11.25 -4.91 -19.91
N VAL A 330 10.45 -5.32 -18.91
CA VAL A 330 9.48 -6.42 -19.01
C VAL A 330 8.13 -5.92 -18.51
N GLY A 331 7.09 -6.03 -19.34
CA GLY A 331 5.74 -5.58 -18.99
C GLY A 331 5.04 -6.48 -17.97
N ARG A 332 4.26 -5.86 -17.09
CA ARG A 332 3.32 -6.52 -16.17
C ARG A 332 2.08 -6.99 -16.95
N SER A 333 1.55 -8.13 -16.53
CA SER A 333 0.29 -8.69 -16.98
C SER A 333 -0.74 -8.66 -15.83
N ALA A 334 -2.02 -8.88 -16.14
CA ALA A 334 -3.09 -8.72 -15.18
C ALA A 334 -2.89 -9.57 -13.90
N ASP A 335 -3.11 -8.93 -12.75
CA ASP A 335 -2.95 -9.53 -11.43
C ASP A 335 -3.94 -10.68 -11.19
N ARG A 336 -3.52 -11.66 -10.38
CA ARG A 336 -4.30 -12.87 -10.07
C ARG A 336 -4.88 -12.80 -8.66
N PHE A 337 -6.10 -12.30 -8.59
CA PHE A 337 -6.91 -12.28 -7.38
C PHE A 337 -7.38 -13.69 -6.99
N PRO A 338 -7.62 -13.96 -5.69
CA PRO A 338 -8.14 -15.22 -5.20
C PRO A 338 -9.68 -15.24 -5.26
N SER A 339 -10.30 -16.32 -4.77
CA SER A 339 -11.73 -16.36 -4.50
C SER A 339 -12.16 -15.35 -3.44
N ASP A 340 -13.37 -14.81 -3.57
CA ASP A 340 -14.06 -14.13 -2.46
C ASP A 340 -14.45 -15.08 -1.32
N SER A 341 -14.48 -16.39 -1.59
CA SER A 341 -15.06 -17.43 -0.73
C SER A 341 -14.03 -18.41 -0.17
N GLY A 342 -14.26 -18.93 1.03
CA GLY A 342 -13.31 -19.82 1.73
C GLY A 342 -12.58 -19.16 2.89
N GLN A 343 -12.79 -17.85 3.11
CA GLN A 343 -12.22 -17.10 4.22
C GLN A 343 -13.13 -17.14 5.47
N TYR A 344 -12.66 -17.74 6.57
CA TYR A 344 -13.44 -17.90 7.82
C TYR A 344 -12.53 -18.11 9.03
N GLY A 345 -13.05 -17.87 10.24
CA GLY A 345 -12.28 -18.07 11.46
C GLY A 345 -13.14 -18.18 12.72
N ALA A 346 -12.50 -18.54 13.83
CA ALA A 346 -13.09 -18.52 15.17
C ALA A 346 -12.06 -18.08 16.21
N ALA A 347 -12.52 -17.38 17.25
CA ALA A 347 -11.71 -16.98 18.39
C ALA A 347 -12.40 -17.31 19.71
N LEU A 348 -11.66 -17.83 20.68
CA LEU A 348 -12.12 -18.05 22.04
C LEU A 348 -11.45 -17.01 22.95
N ARG A 349 -12.25 -16.12 23.56
CA ARG A 349 -11.76 -15.12 24.54
C ARG A 349 -11.99 -15.67 25.95
N TRP A 350 -10.98 -15.62 26.80
CA TRP A 350 -11.02 -16.06 28.20
C TRP A 350 -10.49 -14.96 29.13
N PHE A 351 -11.39 -14.39 29.94
CA PHE A 351 -11.07 -13.35 30.91
C PHE A 351 -10.73 -13.96 32.29
N VAL A 352 -9.66 -13.48 32.92
CA VAL A 352 -9.11 -13.99 34.18
C VAL A 352 -8.92 -12.85 35.18
N GLU A 353 -9.96 -12.58 35.96
CA GLU A 353 -10.00 -11.51 36.98
C GLU A 353 -8.82 -11.60 37.96
N ASP A 354 -8.57 -12.79 38.52
CA ASP A 354 -7.48 -13.08 39.47
C ASP A 354 -6.06 -12.77 38.92
N TRP A 355 -5.89 -12.67 37.61
CA TRP A 355 -4.60 -12.43 36.95
C TRP A 355 -4.52 -10.98 36.46
N ASN A 356 -4.75 -10.00 37.35
CA ASN A 356 -4.81 -8.56 37.03
C ASN A 356 -5.83 -8.23 35.92
N ALA A 357 -6.97 -8.92 35.88
CA ALA A 357 -7.97 -8.80 34.80
C ALA A 357 -7.37 -9.02 33.40
N THR A 358 -6.54 -10.06 33.25
CA THR A 358 -5.97 -10.44 31.93
C THR A 358 -7.02 -11.13 31.07
N GLU A 359 -7.14 -10.73 29.82
CA GLU A 359 -7.82 -11.52 28.79
C GLU A 359 -6.79 -12.34 27.99
N PHE A 360 -7.13 -13.57 27.66
CA PHE A 360 -6.42 -14.42 26.69
C PHE A 360 -7.31 -14.72 25.48
N GLY A 361 -6.78 -14.57 24.27
CA GLY A 361 -7.43 -14.99 23.04
C GLY A 361 -6.78 -16.25 22.46
N PHE A 362 -7.57 -17.16 21.90
CA PHE A 362 -7.11 -18.33 21.14
C PHE A 362 -7.81 -18.36 19.78
N TYR A 363 -7.06 -18.43 18.68
CA TYR A 363 -7.58 -18.10 17.35
C TYR A 363 -7.27 -19.16 16.30
N PHE A 364 -8.20 -19.34 15.38
CA PHE A 364 -7.99 -19.99 14.09
C PHE A 364 -8.60 -19.14 12.97
N LEU A 365 -7.87 -18.99 11.87
CA LEU A 365 -8.31 -18.26 10.67
C LEU A 365 -7.83 -19.01 9.42
N ASN A 366 -8.72 -19.24 8.46
CA ASN A 366 -8.38 -19.50 7.07
C ASN A 366 -8.62 -18.22 6.27
N TYR A 367 -7.60 -17.73 5.57
CA TYR A 367 -7.71 -16.51 4.77
C TYR A 367 -6.86 -16.60 3.49
N HIS A 368 -7.07 -15.70 2.54
CA HIS A 368 -6.23 -15.59 1.35
C HIS A 368 -5.30 -14.37 1.50
N SER A 369 -4.10 -14.43 0.94
CA SER A 369 -3.09 -13.39 1.14
C SER A 369 -3.66 -12.02 0.83
N ARG A 370 -3.39 -11.05 1.71
CA ARG A 370 -3.70 -9.64 1.45
C ARG A 370 -2.48 -8.89 0.93
N LEU A 371 -1.29 -9.45 1.10
CA LEU A 371 -0.07 -8.95 0.47
C LEU A 371 0.10 -9.64 -0.89
N PRO A 372 0.37 -8.89 -1.97
CA PRO A 372 0.74 -9.49 -3.26
C PRO A 372 2.09 -10.20 -3.15
N VAL A 373 2.26 -11.28 -3.91
CA VAL A 373 3.57 -11.87 -4.26
C VAL A 373 3.77 -11.83 -5.77
N LEU A 374 5.00 -11.64 -6.22
CA LEU A 374 5.39 -11.57 -7.62
C LEU A 374 5.71 -12.96 -8.16
N SER A 375 5.14 -13.28 -9.32
CA SER A 375 5.43 -14.44 -10.15
C SER A 375 5.49 -14.02 -11.62
N GLY A 376 6.00 -14.87 -12.52
CA GLY A 376 6.13 -14.50 -13.93
C GLY A 376 6.25 -15.66 -14.91
N GLN A 377 6.46 -15.34 -16.17
CA GLN A 377 6.61 -16.27 -17.27
C GLN A 377 7.99 -16.10 -17.94
N ALA A 378 8.69 -17.21 -18.13
CA ALA A 378 10.01 -17.23 -18.76
C ALA A 378 9.95 -16.86 -20.25
N VAL A 379 11.02 -16.22 -20.76
CA VAL A 379 11.05 -15.64 -22.12
C VAL A 379 10.66 -16.63 -23.21
N THR A 380 9.77 -16.21 -24.11
CA THR A 380 9.33 -17.02 -25.26
C THR A 380 10.20 -16.82 -26.51
N THR A 381 11.07 -15.81 -26.52
CA THR A 381 11.98 -15.47 -27.62
C THR A 381 13.39 -15.10 -27.09
N LEU A 382 14.25 -14.55 -27.95
CA LEU A 382 15.56 -14.02 -27.55
C LEU A 382 15.48 -12.64 -26.87
N ALA A 383 14.32 -11.99 -26.92
CA ALA A 383 14.08 -10.65 -26.40
C ALA A 383 13.55 -10.73 -24.96
N PRO A 384 14.17 -10.07 -23.95
CA PRO A 384 13.68 -10.08 -22.56
C PRO A 384 12.21 -9.68 -22.41
N GLN A 385 11.73 -8.75 -23.26
CA GLN A 385 10.33 -8.28 -23.39
C GLN A 385 9.31 -9.40 -23.66
N SER A 386 9.77 -10.60 -24.03
CA SER A 386 8.93 -11.76 -24.28
C SER A 386 8.72 -12.68 -23.06
N ALA A 387 9.20 -12.23 -21.90
CA ALA A 387 8.70 -12.61 -20.58
C ALA A 387 7.56 -11.65 -20.15
N THR A 388 6.87 -11.98 -19.06
CA THR A 388 5.99 -11.06 -18.34
C THR A 388 5.93 -11.45 -16.87
N TYR A 389 5.44 -10.57 -16.00
CA TYR A 389 5.21 -10.86 -14.59
C TYR A 389 3.81 -10.39 -14.17
N TRP A 390 3.38 -10.74 -12.97
CA TRP A 390 2.11 -10.33 -12.37
C TRP A 390 2.23 -10.36 -10.84
N THR A 391 1.33 -9.70 -10.12
CA THR A 391 1.10 -10.05 -8.71
C THR A 391 0.04 -11.14 -8.58
N GLU A 392 0.18 -12.01 -7.59
CA GLU A 392 -0.82 -13.00 -7.22
C GLU A 392 -1.00 -13.08 -5.70
N TYR A 393 -2.17 -13.55 -5.26
CA TYR A 393 -2.57 -13.57 -3.85
C TYR A 393 -2.90 -15.02 -3.42
N PRO A 394 -1.95 -15.77 -2.83
CA PRO A 394 -2.15 -17.19 -2.52
C PRO A 394 -3.31 -17.48 -1.56
N GLU A 395 -4.04 -18.56 -1.84
CA GLU A 395 -5.25 -18.98 -1.14
C GLU A 395 -4.96 -19.87 0.10
N ASP A 396 -6.02 -20.19 0.86
CA ASP A 396 -6.04 -21.12 2.01
C ASP A 396 -4.85 -21.06 3.00
N ILE A 397 -4.44 -19.85 3.35
CA ILE A 397 -3.46 -19.61 4.41
C ILE A 397 -4.14 -19.86 5.76
N ASN A 398 -3.75 -20.96 6.41
CA ASN A 398 -4.14 -21.20 7.80
C ASN A 398 -3.27 -20.35 8.75
N LEU A 399 -3.92 -19.70 9.72
CA LEU A 399 -3.29 -19.04 10.85
C LEU A 399 -3.86 -19.61 12.15
N TYR A 400 -2.96 -19.95 13.07
CA TYR A 400 -3.27 -20.24 14.47
C TYR A 400 -2.67 -19.13 15.32
N GLY A 401 -3.34 -18.71 16.39
CA GLY A 401 -2.80 -17.65 17.24
C GLY A 401 -3.21 -17.75 18.71
N ILE A 402 -2.42 -17.11 19.55
CA ILE A 402 -2.70 -16.88 20.97
C ILE A 402 -2.37 -15.42 21.27
N SER A 403 -3.25 -14.71 21.98
CA SER A 403 -3.02 -13.35 22.46
C SER A 403 -3.19 -13.25 23.97
N PHE A 404 -2.70 -12.15 24.54
CA PHE A 404 -3.07 -11.69 25.87
C PHE A 404 -3.13 -10.16 25.94
N ASN A 405 -3.99 -9.63 26.81
CA ASN A 405 -4.07 -8.22 27.16
C ASN A 405 -4.20 -8.08 28.69
N SER A 406 -3.31 -7.31 29.32
CA SER A 406 -3.14 -7.27 30.78
C SER A 406 -2.72 -5.89 31.28
N ASN A 407 -3.03 -5.58 32.54
CA ASN A 407 -2.59 -4.36 33.21
C ASN A 407 -1.52 -4.64 34.27
N VAL A 408 -0.31 -4.11 34.05
CA VAL A 408 0.81 -4.18 35.00
C VAL A 408 0.91 -2.88 35.77
N GLY A 409 -0.02 -2.71 36.72
CA GLY A 409 -0.11 -1.54 37.60
C GLY A 409 -0.65 -0.29 36.90
N THR A 410 0.20 0.43 36.17
CA THR A 410 -0.15 1.63 35.38
C THR A 410 0.47 1.59 33.98
N TRP A 411 0.68 0.38 33.47
CA TRP A 411 1.13 0.09 32.12
C TRP A 411 0.14 -0.95 31.56
N ALA A 412 -0.38 -0.71 30.37
CA ALA A 412 -1.02 -1.76 29.59
C ALA A 412 0.10 -2.58 28.90
N LEU A 413 -0.01 -3.90 28.98
CA LEU A 413 0.87 -4.86 28.33
C LEU A 413 -0.01 -5.83 27.55
N SER A 414 0.16 -5.87 26.25
CA SER A 414 -0.49 -6.85 25.38
C SER A 414 0.53 -7.55 24.50
N GLY A 415 0.11 -8.65 23.87
CA GLY A 415 0.95 -9.34 22.91
C GLY A 415 0.28 -10.56 22.32
N GLU A 416 0.87 -11.05 21.23
CA GLU A 416 0.34 -12.16 20.45
C GLU A 416 1.46 -12.98 19.83
N VAL A 417 1.17 -14.27 19.61
CA VAL A 417 1.98 -15.17 18.80
C VAL A 417 1.07 -15.81 17.78
N THR A 418 1.46 -15.74 16.50
CA THR A 418 0.78 -16.41 15.39
C THR A 418 1.71 -17.41 14.71
N TYR A 419 1.11 -18.48 14.18
CA TYR A 419 1.78 -19.52 13.42
C TYR A 419 1.01 -19.80 12.13
N ARG A 420 1.76 -19.87 11.03
CA ARG A 420 1.28 -20.23 9.70
C ARG A 420 2.09 -21.44 9.21
N PRO A 421 1.48 -22.63 9.05
CA PRO A 421 2.19 -23.80 8.54
C PRO A 421 2.52 -23.70 7.04
N LYS A 422 1.88 -22.76 6.34
CA LYS A 422 1.96 -22.50 4.89
C LYS A 422 1.91 -20.98 4.64
N ALA A 423 2.88 -20.23 5.16
CA ALA A 423 3.02 -18.82 4.81
C ALA A 423 3.63 -18.72 3.40
N PRO A 424 2.98 -18.06 2.42
CA PRO A 424 3.62 -17.76 1.15
C PRO A 424 4.70 -16.69 1.38
N LEU A 425 5.96 -17.05 1.16
CA LEU A 425 7.08 -16.12 1.25
C LEU A 425 7.62 -15.82 -0.15
N GLN A 426 7.75 -14.53 -0.46
CA GLN A 426 8.34 -14.02 -1.68
C GLN A 426 9.81 -14.48 -1.79
N ALA A 427 10.17 -15.09 -2.92
CA ALA A 427 11.56 -15.25 -3.31
C ALA A 427 12.08 -13.93 -3.90
N ASP A 428 13.37 -13.66 -3.74
CA ASP A 428 14.05 -12.45 -4.22
C ASP A 428 13.74 -12.17 -5.70
N ASP A 429 13.50 -10.90 -6.05
CA ASP A 429 13.04 -10.51 -7.39
C ASP A 429 14.11 -10.73 -8.46
N VAL A 430 15.40 -10.71 -8.08
CA VAL A 430 16.51 -11.10 -8.96
C VAL A 430 16.50 -12.61 -9.23
N GLU A 431 16.05 -13.44 -8.29
CA GLU A 431 15.90 -14.90 -8.48
C GLU A 431 14.74 -15.21 -9.44
N LEU A 432 13.63 -14.46 -9.34
CA LEU A 432 12.50 -14.51 -10.29
C LEU A 432 12.95 -14.09 -11.70
N LEU A 433 13.66 -12.96 -11.80
CA LEU A 433 14.22 -12.43 -13.04
C LEU A 433 15.20 -13.41 -13.71
N PHE A 434 16.21 -13.88 -12.99
CA PHE A 434 17.17 -14.82 -13.54
C PHE A 434 16.53 -16.16 -13.88
N GLY A 435 15.48 -16.58 -13.15
CA GLY A 435 14.62 -17.71 -13.49
C GLY A 435 13.98 -17.53 -14.86
N ALA A 436 13.27 -16.43 -15.07
CA ALA A 436 12.57 -16.10 -16.31
C ALA A 436 13.50 -15.95 -17.53
N LEU A 437 14.76 -15.54 -17.32
CA LEU A 437 15.77 -15.42 -18.37
C LEU A 437 16.59 -16.71 -18.60
N THR A 438 16.46 -17.75 -17.75
CA THR A 438 17.22 -19.01 -17.94
C THR A 438 17.05 -19.72 -19.31
N PRO A 439 15.95 -19.60 -20.09
CA PRO A 439 15.88 -20.15 -21.44
C PRO A 439 16.98 -19.64 -22.40
N LEU A 440 17.63 -18.51 -22.08
CA LEU A 440 18.74 -17.94 -22.87
C LEU A 440 20.10 -18.60 -22.58
N ASN A 441 20.22 -19.38 -21.50
CA ASN A 441 21.48 -20.02 -21.09
C ASN A 441 22.18 -20.92 -22.15
N PRO A 442 21.49 -21.63 -23.06
CA PRO A 442 22.13 -22.34 -24.17
C PRO A 442 22.94 -21.45 -25.12
N LEU A 443 22.58 -20.15 -25.20
CA LEU A 443 23.25 -19.16 -26.05
C LEU A 443 24.44 -18.49 -25.35
N LEU A 444 24.59 -18.70 -24.04
CA LEU A 444 25.65 -18.14 -23.21
C LEU A 444 26.80 -19.17 -23.10
N PRO A 445 27.91 -18.97 -23.84
CA PRO A 445 28.90 -20.03 -24.07
C PRO A 445 29.79 -20.32 -22.85
N ALA A 446 29.99 -19.32 -21.98
CA ALA A 446 30.80 -19.47 -20.77
C ALA A 446 29.89 -19.73 -19.55
N PRO A 447 30.08 -20.83 -18.78
CA PRO A 447 29.28 -21.11 -17.58
C PRO A 447 29.34 -20.02 -16.49
N ALA A 448 30.35 -19.13 -16.55
CA ALA A 448 30.50 -18.01 -15.64
C ALA A 448 29.53 -16.84 -15.92
N VAL A 449 29.01 -16.71 -17.14
CA VAL A 449 28.03 -15.64 -17.52
C VAL A 449 26.61 -16.17 -17.67
N ARG A 450 26.37 -17.45 -17.35
CA ARG A 450 25.03 -18.04 -17.35
C ARG A 450 24.22 -17.53 -16.16
N LEU A 451 22.97 -17.22 -16.43
CA LEU A 451 21.93 -16.86 -15.47
C LEU A 451 21.65 -18.06 -14.57
N LYS A 452 21.50 -17.80 -13.27
CA LYS A 452 21.29 -18.81 -12.24
C LYS A 452 20.13 -18.35 -11.37
N SER A 453 19.20 -19.25 -11.12
CA SER A 453 18.16 -19.05 -10.12
C SER A 453 18.19 -20.20 -9.11
N GLN A 454 17.83 -19.90 -7.88
CA GLN A 454 17.49 -20.86 -6.84
C GLN A 454 16.13 -21.52 -7.14
N LEU A 455 15.22 -20.78 -7.78
CA LEU A 455 13.98 -21.31 -8.36
C LEU A 455 14.32 -22.27 -9.51
N ARG A 456 13.53 -23.35 -9.64
CA ARG A 456 13.82 -24.45 -10.58
C ARG A 456 12.66 -24.68 -11.54
N GLY A 457 12.98 -24.61 -12.83
CA GLY A 457 12.07 -24.97 -13.91
C GLY A 457 12.18 -26.43 -14.32
N SER A 458 11.29 -26.83 -15.23
CA SER A 458 11.13 -28.19 -15.74
C SER A 458 12.22 -28.65 -16.74
N GLY A 459 13.09 -27.73 -17.17
CA GLY A 459 14.13 -27.97 -18.16
C GLY A 459 15.43 -28.58 -17.62
N GLU A 460 16.37 -28.83 -18.54
CA GLU A 460 17.69 -29.37 -18.20
C GLU A 460 18.43 -28.45 -17.22
N ASN A 461 19.17 -29.03 -16.27
CA ASN A 461 19.88 -28.32 -15.20
C ASN A 461 18.96 -27.52 -14.24
N GLY A 462 17.64 -27.68 -14.35
CA GLY A 462 16.63 -26.93 -13.60
C GLY A 462 16.39 -25.52 -14.13
N TRP A 463 16.74 -25.26 -15.40
CA TRP A 463 16.33 -24.04 -16.10
C TRP A 463 14.84 -24.11 -16.46
N PHE A 464 14.21 -22.94 -16.60
CA PHE A 464 12.85 -22.84 -17.12
C PHE A 464 12.85 -23.03 -18.64
N LEU A 465 11.77 -23.62 -19.16
CA LEU A 465 11.50 -23.70 -20.60
C LEU A 465 10.89 -22.37 -21.10
N PRO A 466 10.98 -22.06 -22.41
CA PRO A 466 10.35 -20.87 -22.97
C PRO A 466 8.84 -20.84 -22.70
N GLY A 467 8.34 -19.77 -22.10
CA GLY A 467 6.94 -19.64 -21.70
C GLY A 467 6.52 -20.42 -20.43
N GLU A 468 7.46 -21.04 -19.71
CA GLU A 468 7.16 -21.72 -18.44
C GLU A 468 6.86 -20.69 -17.32
N THR A 469 5.91 -21.01 -16.44
CA THR A 469 5.63 -20.20 -15.24
C THR A 469 6.76 -20.31 -14.22
N VAL A 470 7.35 -19.18 -13.88
CA VAL A 470 8.27 -18.99 -12.76
C VAL A 470 7.44 -18.55 -11.56
N GLN A 471 7.09 -19.50 -10.69
CA GLN A 471 6.44 -19.19 -9.41
C GLN A 471 7.48 -18.52 -8.49
N GLY A 472 7.26 -17.26 -8.12
CA GLY A 472 8.22 -16.46 -7.36
C GLY A 472 8.03 -16.50 -5.84
N TRP A 473 7.29 -17.47 -5.30
CA TRP A 473 7.03 -17.62 -3.87
C TRP A 473 6.96 -19.10 -3.44
N VAL A 474 7.29 -19.36 -2.18
CA VAL A 474 7.33 -20.71 -1.59
C VAL A 474 6.55 -20.74 -0.27
N GLU A 475 5.82 -21.83 -0.01
CA GLU A 475 5.19 -22.06 1.29
C GLU A 475 6.22 -22.43 2.36
N HIS A 476 6.20 -21.73 3.49
CA HIS A 476 7.08 -21.98 4.62
C HIS A 476 6.34 -21.98 5.96
N LYS A 477 6.90 -22.66 6.96
CA LYS A 477 6.44 -22.58 8.36
C LYS A 477 6.92 -21.28 9.00
N SER A 478 6.01 -20.33 9.18
CA SER A 478 6.31 -18.99 9.72
C SER A 478 5.65 -18.76 11.08
N TRP A 479 6.42 -18.19 12.00
CA TRP A 479 6.01 -17.73 13.33
C TRP A 479 6.21 -16.22 13.42
N GLN A 480 5.20 -15.50 13.92
CA GLN A 480 5.30 -14.08 14.26
C GLN A 480 4.89 -13.89 15.72
N ALA A 481 5.76 -13.29 16.52
CA ALA A 481 5.50 -12.97 17.93
C ALA A 481 5.72 -11.47 18.16
N GLN A 482 4.80 -10.80 18.86
CA GLN A 482 4.90 -9.36 19.13
C GLN A 482 4.24 -8.96 20.45
N THR A 483 4.73 -7.88 21.05
CA THR A 483 4.19 -7.34 22.32
C THR A 483 4.24 -5.82 22.34
N THR A 484 3.15 -5.22 22.80
CA THR A 484 2.93 -3.78 22.93
C THR A 484 2.93 -3.39 24.40
N ILE A 485 3.67 -2.35 24.76
CA ILE A 485 3.67 -1.73 26.09
C ILE A 485 3.20 -0.28 25.93
N THR A 486 2.06 0.05 26.54
CA THR A 486 1.43 1.36 26.45
C THR A 486 1.27 2.01 27.82
N LYS A 487 1.55 3.32 27.90
CA LYS A 487 1.31 4.12 29.09
C LYS A 487 0.92 5.55 28.75
N LEU A 488 -0.17 6.00 29.39
CA LEU A 488 -0.58 7.39 29.40
C LEU A 488 -0.09 8.05 30.69
N PHE A 489 0.74 9.07 30.57
CA PHE A 489 1.08 9.98 31.66
C PHE A 489 0.10 11.14 31.61
N GLY A 490 -0.69 11.33 32.67
CA GLY A 490 -1.68 12.41 32.76
C GLY A 490 -1.07 13.81 32.92
N PRO A 491 -1.90 14.82 33.21
CA PRO A 491 -1.44 16.19 33.44
C PRO A 491 -0.51 16.24 34.67
N ASN A 492 0.43 17.20 34.67
CA ASN A 492 1.59 17.26 35.58
C ASN A 492 2.66 16.18 35.33
N ASN A 493 2.76 15.67 34.10
CA ASN A 493 3.93 14.89 33.65
C ASN A 493 5.20 15.76 33.56
N PHE A 494 6.34 15.11 33.32
CA PHE A 494 7.68 15.72 33.35
C PHE A 494 7.96 16.75 32.24
N LEU A 495 7.07 16.90 31.24
CA LEU A 495 7.15 17.95 30.22
C LEU A 495 6.15 19.09 30.44
N GLY A 496 5.26 18.97 31.42
CA GLY A 496 4.18 19.94 31.65
C GLY A 496 3.06 19.92 30.60
N ALA A 497 3.01 18.89 29.75
CA ALA A 497 1.93 18.70 28.78
C ALA A 497 0.62 18.25 29.46
N ASP A 498 -0.52 18.38 28.78
CA ASP A 498 -1.80 17.85 29.27
C ASP A 498 -1.79 16.31 29.35
N GLN A 499 -1.09 15.65 28.42
CA GLN A 499 -0.87 14.21 28.40
C GLN A 499 0.44 13.88 27.68
N ILE A 500 1.09 12.77 28.04
CA ILE A 500 2.09 12.10 27.20
C ILE A 500 1.62 10.66 26.98
N ALA A 501 1.52 10.23 25.73
CA ALA A 501 1.40 8.82 25.38
C ALA A 501 2.79 8.23 25.12
N PHE A 502 3.12 7.15 25.81
CA PHE A 502 4.24 6.28 25.47
C PHE A 502 3.66 4.96 24.94
N VAL A 503 4.12 4.56 23.76
CA VAL A 503 3.87 3.24 23.18
C VAL A 503 5.22 2.70 22.71
N THR A 504 5.49 1.44 22.99
CA THR A 504 6.60 0.70 22.37
C THR A 504 6.11 -0.68 21.98
N GLU A 505 6.49 -1.15 20.81
CA GLU A 505 6.16 -2.49 20.33
C GLU A 505 7.44 -3.19 19.88
N VAL A 506 7.55 -4.48 20.19
CA VAL A 506 8.68 -5.33 19.77
C VAL A 506 8.11 -6.56 19.10
N GLY A 507 8.52 -6.80 17.86
CA GLY A 507 8.11 -7.96 17.05
C GLY A 507 9.29 -8.82 16.62
N PHE A 508 9.02 -10.09 16.37
CA PHE A 508 9.97 -11.11 15.95
C PHE A 508 9.30 -12.05 14.94
N ASN A 509 9.94 -12.24 13.79
CA ASN A 509 9.53 -13.20 12.76
C ASN A 509 10.57 -14.31 12.64
N TYR A 510 10.10 -15.56 12.56
CA TYR A 510 10.95 -16.75 12.45
C TYR A 510 10.37 -17.73 11.44
N VAL A 511 11.21 -18.22 10.55
CA VAL A 511 10.84 -19.22 9.53
C VAL A 511 11.58 -20.52 9.86
N ASP A 512 10.82 -21.57 10.16
CA ASP A 512 11.28 -22.82 10.79
C ASP A 512 11.92 -23.80 9.80
N ASP A 513 11.61 -23.68 8.50
CA ASP A 513 12.06 -24.59 7.43
C ASP A 513 12.76 -23.89 6.26
N LEU A 514 13.49 -22.81 6.54
CA LEU A 514 14.50 -22.31 5.61
C LEU A 514 15.65 -23.33 5.46
N PRO A 515 16.22 -23.51 4.26
CA PRO A 515 17.42 -24.32 4.07
C PRO A 515 18.65 -23.80 4.82
N ASP A 516 19.55 -24.72 5.19
CA ASP A 516 20.92 -24.37 5.61
C ASP A 516 21.69 -23.63 4.49
N LYS A 517 22.64 -22.78 4.88
CA LYS A 517 23.43 -21.89 3.99
C LYS A 517 24.68 -22.54 3.39
#